data_AF-A0A520FYV6-F1
#
_entry.id   AF-A0A520FYV6-F1
#
_cell.length_a   1.000
_cell.length_b   1.000
_cell.length_c   1.000
_cell.angle_alpha   90.00
_cell.angle_beta   90.00
_cell.angle_gamma   90.00
#
_symmetry.space_group_name_H-M   'P 1'
#
loop_
_entity.id
_entity.type
_entity.pdbx_description
1 polymer ?
#
loop_
_entity_poly.entity_id
_entity_poly.type
_entity_poly.pdbx_seq_one_letter_code
_entity_poly.pdbx_strand_id
1 'polypeptide(L)'
;MANLSIKDVPDGLAETLRQRAARNHRSLQGELMAIIEQAAHETGPTPAAVQAGSRPGSGRAVLRRGTKPIEQIAAEHRAHFPQPIGAGPRTVDIIRAERDAL
;
A
#
# COMPACT_ATOMS: atom_id res chain seq x y z
N MET A 1 4.44 25.97 11.80
CA MET A 1 5.22 24.72 11.90
C MET A 1 5.14 24.24 13.33
N ALA A 2 4.43 23.14 13.59
CA ALA A 2 4.34 22.60 14.94
C ALA A 2 5.48 21.60 15.15
N ASN A 3 6.30 21.80 16.18
CA ASN A 3 7.36 20.88 16.58
C ASN A 3 6.97 20.23 17.91
N LEU A 4 6.96 18.89 17.97
CA LEU A 4 6.66 18.14 19.18
C LEU A 4 7.97 17.54 19.72
N SER A 5 8.38 17.95 20.90
CA SER A 5 9.53 17.39 21.60
C SER A 5 9.03 16.54 22.76
N ILE A 6 9.34 15.25 22.74
CA ILE A 6 8.99 14.31 23.81
C ILE A 6 10.22 14.19 24.71
N LYS A 7 10.07 14.52 25.99
CA LYS A 7 11.10 14.35 27.01
C LYS A 7 10.86 13.06 27.78
N ASP A 8 11.92 12.49 28.33
CA ASP A 8 11.88 11.31 29.21
C ASP A 8 11.30 10.04 28.55
N VAL A 9 11.67 9.78 27.30
CA VAL A 9 11.32 8.52 26.64
C VAL A 9 12.18 7.39 27.22
N PRO A 10 11.58 6.32 27.79
CA PRO A 10 12.34 5.18 28.28
C PRO A 10 13.10 4.49 27.14
N ASP A 11 14.36 4.09 27.39
CA ASP A 11 15.23 3.53 26.35
C ASP A 11 14.63 2.29 25.67
N GLY A 12 13.94 1.43 26.43
CA GLY A 12 13.26 0.25 25.86
C GLY A 12 12.11 0.60 24.91
N LEU A 13 11.42 1.72 25.16
CA LEU A 13 10.37 2.23 24.28
C LEU A 13 10.97 2.85 23.02
N ALA A 14 12.04 3.63 23.16
CA ALA A 14 12.76 4.21 22.03
C ALA A 14 13.31 3.11 21.10
N GLU A 15 13.81 2.02 21.67
CA GLU A 15 14.35 0.90 20.90
C GLU A 15 13.25 0.12 20.16
N THR A 16 12.12 -0.12 20.82
CA THR A 16 10.95 -0.75 20.19
C THR A 16 10.44 0.09 19.01
N LEU A 17 10.40 1.41 19.16
CA LEU A 17 10.02 2.34 18.08
C LEU A 17 11.04 2.33 16.93
N ARG A 18 12.34 2.29 17.21
CA ARG A 18 13.38 2.15 16.19
C ARG A 18 13.25 0.85 15.41
N GLN A 19 13.04 -0.28 16.09
CA GLN A 19 12.83 -1.56 15.43
C GLN A 19 11.57 -1.56 14.55
N ARG A 20 10.48 -0.93 15.03
CA ARG A 20 9.25 -0.80 14.25
C ARG A 20 9.47 0.07 13.01
N ALA A 21 10.16 1.20 13.15
CA ALA A 21 10.52 2.08 12.04
C ALA A 21 11.39 1.34 10.99
N ALA A 22 12.38 0.56 11.43
CA ALA A 22 13.23 -0.25 10.55
C ALA A 22 12.41 -1.30 9.78
N ARG A 23 11.48 -2.01 10.45
CA ARG A 23 10.57 -2.97 9.81
C ARG A 23 9.64 -2.33 8.79
N ASN A 24 9.18 -1.11 9.06
CA ASN A 24 8.31 -0.35 8.15
C ASN A 24 9.08 0.42 7.07
N HIS A 25 10.42 0.36 7.07
CA HIS A 25 11.29 1.16 6.21
C HIS A 25 11.02 2.67 6.30
N ARG A 26 10.74 3.17 7.51
CA ARG A 26 10.44 4.58 7.79
C ARG A 26 11.50 5.19 8.71
N SER A 27 11.65 6.52 8.67
CA SER A 27 12.41 7.24 9.70
C SER A 27 11.66 7.18 11.04
N LEU A 28 12.38 7.33 12.16
CA LEU A 28 11.79 7.34 13.50
C LEU A 28 10.70 8.42 13.64
N GLN A 29 10.95 9.61 13.08
CA GLN A 29 9.98 10.71 13.04
C GLN A 29 8.74 10.34 12.21
N GLY A 30 8.91 9.68 11.06
CA GLY A 30 7.80 9.23 10.23
C GLY A 30 6.96 8.13 10.89
N GLU A 31 7.60 7.24 11.64
CA GLU A 31 6.91 6.23 12.44
C GLU A 31 6.10 6.86 13.58
N LEU A 32 6.67 7.85 14.29
CA LEU A 32 5.96 8.63 15.31
C LEU A 32 4.74 9.37 14.72
N MET A 33 4.92 10.03 13.57
CA MET A 33 3.81 10.68 12.88
C MET A 33 2.70 9.69 12.52
N ALA A 34 3.05 8.51 11.99
CA ALA A 34 2.06 7.48 11.65
C ALA A 34 1.29 6.98 12.88
N ILE A 35 1.94 6.83 14.04
CA ILE A 35 1.28 6.45 15.30
C ILE A 35 0.33 7.55 15.76
N ILE A 36 0.77 8.82 15.74
CA ILE A 36 -0.04 9.96 16.15
C ILE A 36 -1.26 10.11 15.24
N GLU A 37 -1.09 10.01 13.92
CA GLU A 37 -2.17 10.04 12.95
C GLU A 37 -3.18 8.90 13.20
N GLN A 38 -2.71 7.68 13.42
CA GLN A 38 -3.58 6.54 13.72
C GLN A 38 -4.38 6.76 15.01
N ALA A 39 -3.73 7.18 16.10
CA ALA A 39 -4.39 7.45 17.39
C ALA A 39 -5.40 8.61 17.29
N ALA A 40 -5.08 9.65 16.51
CA ALA A 40 -6.01 10.76 16.24
C ALA A 40 -7.25 10.30 15.47
N HIS A 41 -7.09 9.35 14.53
CA HIS A 41 -8.20 8.77 13.77
C HIS A 41 -9.01 7.74 14.56
N GLU A 42 -8.39 6.98 15.47
CA GLU A 42 -9.07 6.01 16.34
C GLU A 42 -10.04 6.66 17.35
N THR A 43 -9.89 7.96 17.62
CA THR A 43 -10.81 8.71 18.50
C THR A 43 -12.13 9.09 17.80
N GLY A 44 -12.27 8.83 16.49
CA GLY A 44 -13.56 8.90 15.81
C GLY A 44 -14.39 7.63 16.05
N PRO A 45 -15.73 7.72 16.20
CA PRO A 45 -16.56 6.56 16.49
C PRO A 45 -16.34 5.47 15.43
N THR A 46 -15.89 4.31 15.89
CA THR A 46 -15.59 3.13 15.08
C THR A 46 -16.88 2.49 14.57
N PRO A 47 -16.99 2.16 13.28
CA PRO A 47 -17.64 0.94 12.86
C PRO A 47 -16.56 -0.14 12.70
N ALA A 48 -16.83 -1.24 13.38
CA ALA A 48 -16.08 -2.48 13.46
C ALA A 48 -15.31 -2.90 12.18
N ALA A 49 -14.07 -3.35 12.40
CA ALA A 49 -13.40 -4.48 11.76
C ALA A 49 -13.82 -4.85 10.33
N VAL A 50 -13.08 -4.34 9.34
CA VAL A 50 -12.95 -4.98 8.02
C VAL A 50 -11.48 -5.33 7.76
N GLN A 51 -11.12 -6.50 8.28
CA GLN A 51 -10.18 -7.50 7.78
C GLN A 51 -9.16 -7.07 6.72
N ALA A 52 -7.89 -7.19 7.12
CA ALA A 52 -6.72 -7.64 6.39
C ALA A 52 -6.82 -7.75 4.86
N GLY A 53 -6.06 -6.89 4.18
CA GLY A 53 -5.82 -6.98 2.74
C GLY A 53 -5.18 -5.72 2.15
N SER A 54 -3.90 -5.49 2.44
CA SER A 54 -3.02 -4.60 1.67
C SER A 54 -1.78 -5.45 1.32
N ARG A 55 -1.21 -5.51 0.12
CA ARG A 55 -1.17 -4.57 -1.02
C ARG A 55 -0.40 -5.29 -2.17
N PRO A 56 -0.48 -4.87 -3.45
CA PRO A 56 0.40 -3.79 -3.91
C PRO A 56 -0.22 -2.84 -4.94
N GLY A 57 0.26 -1.60 -4.94
CA GLY A 57 -0.11 -0.58 -5.93
C GLY A 57 -0.24 0.79 -5.28
N SER A 58 0.75 1.64 -5.51
CA SER A 58 0.68 3.07 -5.26
C SER A 58 -0.52 3.67 -6.01
N GLY A 59 -1.35 4.45 -5.33
CA GLY A 59 -2.38 5.27 -5.98
C GLY A 59 -3.78 5.08 -5.39
N ARG A 60 -4.22 6.12 -4.67
CA ARG A 60 -5.61 6.44 -4.29
C ARG A 60 -6.33 5.40 -3.42
N ALA A 61 -6.83 5.84 -2.25
CA ALA A 61 -7.74 5.04 -1.46
C ALA A 61 -8.94 4.62 -2.33
N VAL A 62 -8.98 3.34 -2.71
CA VAL A 62 -10.14 2.75 -3.39
C VAL A 62 -11.23 2.69 -2.33
N LEU A 63 -12.09 3.70 -2.31
CA LEU A 63 -13.38 3.60 -1.66
C LEU A 63 -13.99 2.30 -2.18
N ARG A 64 -14.17 1.30 -1.32
CA ARG A 64 -14.78 0.00 -1.69
C ARG A 64 -16.22 0.25 -2.14
N ARG A 65 -16.40 0.62 -3.40
CA ARG A 65 -17.71 0.82 -4.03
C ARG A 65 -18.19 -0.55 -4.52
N GLY A 66 -18.68 -1.36 -3.59
CA GLY A 66 -19.29 -2.65 -3.86
C GLY A 66 -18.32 -3.73 -4.38
N THR A 67 -18.81 -4.96 -4.42
CA THR A 67 -18.15 -6.09 -5.09
C THR A 67 -18.69 -6.18 -6.51
N LYS A 68 -17.81 -6.32 -7.51
CA LYS A 68 -18.20 -6.67 -8.88
C LYS A 68 -17.77 -8.12 -9.14
N PRO A 69 -18.61 -8.94 -9.80
CA PRO A 69 -18.20 -10.26 -10.24
C PRO A 69 -17.14 -10.15 -11.35
N ILE A 70 -16.25 -11.15 -11.44
CA ILE A 70 -15.11 -11.13 -12.36
C ILE A 70 -15.55 -11.04 -13.83
N GLU A 71 -16.69 -11.64 -14.14
CA GLU A 71 -17.33 -11.64 -15.46
C GLU A 71 -17.72 -10.21 -15.87
N GLN A 72 -18.25 -9.42 -14.93
CA GLN A 72 -18.63 -8.04 -15.18
C GLN A 72 -17.40 -7.15 -15.40
N ILE A 73 -16.33 -7.37 -14.63
CA ILE A 73 -15.05 -6.66 -14.84
C ILE A 73 -14.50 -6.98 -16.22
N ALA A 74 -14.53 -8.25 -16.63
CA ALA A 74 -14.06 -8.68 -17.95
C ALA A 74 -14.91 -8.09 -19.10
N ALA A 75 -16.24 -8.02 -18.93
CA ALA A 75 -17.14 -7.42 -19.92
C ALA A 75 -16.91 -5.91 -20.06
N GLU A 76 -16.82 -5.18 -18.94
CA GLU A 76 -16.50 -3.75 -18.93
C GLU A 76 -15.14 -3.49 -19.59
N HIS A 77 -14.12 -4.28 -19.25
CA HIS A 77 -12.78 -4.11 -19.83
C HIS A 77 -12.76 -4.37 -21.35
N ARG A 78 -13.47 -5.39 -21.85
CA ARG A 78 -13.60 -5.63 -23.30
C ARG A 78 -14.37 -4.54 -24.02
N ALA A 79 -15.38 -3.97 -23.38
CA ALA A 79 -16.16 -2.86 -23.94
C ALA A 79 -15.31 -1.57 -24.03
N HIS A 80 -14.50 -1.29 -23.01
CA HIS A 80 -13.62 -0.11 -22.99
C HIS A 80 -12.37 -0.27 -23.85
N PHE A 81 -11.82 -1.48 -23.95
CA PHE A 81 -10.61 -1.79 -24.70
C PHE A 81 -10.89 -2.95 -25.69
N PRO A 82 -11.57 -2.67 -26.81
CA PRO A 82 -11.98 -3.69 -27.76
C PRO A 82 -10.79 -4.32 -28.51
N GLN A 83 -9.66 -3.61 -28.60
CA GLN A 83 -8.45 -4.14 -29.22
C GLN A 83 -7.36 -4.37 -28.16
N PRO A 84 -6.71 -5.54 -28.16
CA PRO A 84 -5.56 -5.78 -27.32
C PRO A 84 -4.43 -4.82 -27.71
N ILE A 85 -3.72 -4.28 -26.72
CA ILE A 85 -2.56 -3.41 -26.95
C ILE A 85 -1.46 -4.25 -27.59
N GLY A 86 -1.28 -4.11 -28.91
CA GLY A 86 -0.29 -4.85 -29.69
C GLY A 86 1.07 -4.16 -29.82
N ALA A 87 1.28 -3.01 -29.17
CA ALA A 87 2.44 -2.14 -29.36
C ALA A 87 3.72 -2.59 -28.63
N GLY A 88 3.75 -3.80 -28.06
CA GLY A 88 4.89 -4.32 -27.30
C GLY A 88 5.37 -5.68 -27.79
N PRO A 89 6.65 -6.03 -27.53
CA PRO A 89 7.15 -7.37 -27.77
C PRO A 89 6.31 -8.39 -26.99
N ARG A 90 6.09 -9.58 -27.56
CA ARG A 90 5.32 -10.59 -26.84
C ARG A 90 6.13 -10.99 -25.61
N THR A 91 5.44 -11.26 -24.50
CA THR A 91 6.08 -11.74 -23.26
C THR A 91 6.98 -12.96 -23.51
N VAL A 92 6.59 -13.84 -24.44
CA VAL A 92 7.41 -14.99 -24.86
C VAL A 92 8.74 -14.60 -25.50
N ASP A 93 8.78 -13.48 -26.24
CA ASP A 93 10.00 -13.00 -26.90
C ASP A 93 10.96 -12.39 -25.87
N ILE A 94 10.42 -11.70 -24.85
CA ILE A 94 11.19 -11.16 -23.72
C ILE A 94 11.86 -12.31 -22.94
N ILE A 95 11.08 -13.34 -22.57
CA ILE A 95 11.59 -14.48 -21.78
C ILE A 95 12.68 -15.24 -22.55
N ARG A 96 12.52 -15.41 -23.87
CA ARG A 96 13.54 -16.06 -24.71
C ARG A 96 14.82 -15.23 -24.78
N ALA A 97 14.70 -13.92 -24.99
CA ALA A 97 15.85 -13.02 -25.04
C ALA A 97 16.64 -13.02 -23.72
N GLU A 98 15.96 -13.03 -22.57
CA GLU A 98 16.62 -13.13 -21.26
C GLU A 98 17.31 -14.48 -21.04
N ARG A 99 16.69 -15.58 -21.47
CA ARG A 99 17.27 -16.92 -21.34
C ARG A 99 18.51 -17.09 -22.21
N ASP A 100 18.47 -16.63 -23.45
CA ASP A 100 19.54 -16.82 -24.43
C ASP A 100 20.72 -15.84 -24.21
N ALA A 101 20.60 -14.90 -23.26
CA ALA A 101 21.63 -13.94 -22.86
C ALA A 101 22.48 -14.38 -21.65
N LEU A 102 22.21 -15.57 -21.08
CA LEU A 102 22.97 -16.22 -20.00
C LEU A 102 23.89 -17.32 -20.56
#